data_AF-A0A151EW88-F1
#
_entry.id   AF-A0A151EW88-F1
#
_cell.length_a   1.000
_cell.length_b   1.000
_cell.length_c   1.000
_cell.angle_alpha   90.00
_cell.angle_beta   90.00
_cell.angle_gamma   90.00
#
_symmetry.space_group_name_H-M   'P 1'
#
loop_
_entity.id
_entity.type
_entity.pdbx_description
1 polymer ?
#
loop_
_entity_poly.entity_id
_entity_poly.type
_entity_poly.pdbx_seq_one_letter_code
_entity_poly.pdbx_strand_id
1 'polypeptide(L)' 'MSDKTCNICSKKIDLNDHPLGLVFKDQVFICQDCSSRHTHTELSKLSKTIMQCPTNGMPIALWIIHEQNKDKTMMTVKK' A
#
# COMPACT_ATOMS: atom_id res chain seq x y z
N MET A 1 14.89 -2.56 -5.47
CA MET A 1 13.62 -2.59 -4.71
C MET A 1 13.35 -1.18 -4.25
N SER A 2 12.16 -0.66 -4.54
CA SER A 2 11.92 0.78 -4.61
C SER A 2 11.61 1.35 -3.23
N ASP A 3 12.47 2.23 -2.71
CA ASP A 3 12.15 3.07 -1.55
C ASP A 3 10.88 3.86 -1.85
N LYS A 4 9.91 3.86 -0.94
CA LYS A 4 8.70 4.69 -1.04
C LYS A 4 8.71 5.74 0.03
N THR A 5 7.95 6.80 -0.14
CA THR A 5 7.89 7.89 0.82
C THR A 5 6.55 7.88 1.51
N CYS A 6 6.55 8.00 2.84
CA CYS A 6 5.34 8.14 3.62
C CYS A 6 4.64 9.45 3.25
N ASN A 7 3.37 9.40 2.85
CA ASN A 7 2.62 10.60 2.52
C ASN A 7 2.31 11.50 3.74
N ILE A 8 2.41 10.96 4.96
CA ILE A 8 2.11 11.68 6.19
C ILE A 8 3.36 12.34 6.79
N CYS A 9 4.44 11.56 6.97
CA CYS A 9 5.66 12.07 7.61
C CYS A 9 6.82 12.33 6.65
N SER A 10 6.61 12.12 5.34
CA SER A 10 7.63 12.26 4.28
C SER A 10 8.92 11.45 4.51
N LYS A 11 8.92 10.47 5.43
CA LYS A 11 10.04 9.56 5.64
C LYS A 11 10.10 8.52 4.54
N LYS A 12 11.32 8.09 4.21
CA LYS A 12 11.53 6.90 3.36
C LYS A 12 11.08 5.66 4.12
N ILE A 13 10.34 4.80 3.42
CA ILE A 13 9.82 3.52 3.86
C ILE A 13 10.50 2.49 2.97
N ASP A 14 11.29 1.62 3.60
CA ASP A 14 11.70 0.38 2.96
C ASP A 14 10.52 -0.58 3.01
N LEU A 15 10.01 -0.95 1.83
CA LEU A 15 8.84 -1.81 1.70
C LEU A 15 9.07 -3.22 2.26
N ASN A 16 10.31 -3.72 2.27
CA ASN A 16 10.63 -5.03 2.84
C ASN A 16 10.75 -4.98 4.37
N ASP A 17 11.26 -3.87 4.90
CA ASP A 17 11.48 -3.71 6.34
C ASP A 17 10.22 -3.27 7.10
N HIS A 18 9.26 -2.64 6.39
CA HIS A 18 8.01 -2.12 6.97
C HIS A 18 6.76 -2.80 6.36
N PRO A 19 6.58 -4.12 6.54
CA PRO A 19 5.48 -4.88 5.91
C PRO A 19 4.09 -4.45 6.35
N LEU A 20 3.99 -3.82 7.54
CA LEU A 20 2.75 -3.38 8.18
C LEU A 20 2.34 -1.95 7.80
N GLY A 21 3.12 -1.24 6.98
CA GLY A 21 2.65 0.01 6.42
C GLY A 21 1.45 -0.21 5.50
N LEU A 22 0.73 0.86 5.17
CA LEU A 22 -0.45 0.80 4.33
C LEU A 22 -0.19 1.47 2.98
N VAL A 23 -0.73 0.88 1.93
CA VAL A 23 -0.72 1.37 0.56
C VAL A 23 -2.14 1.62 0.12
N PHE A 24 -2.41 2.82 -0.38
CA PHE A 24 -3.69 3.18 -0.96
C PHE A 24 -3.51 3.44 -2.46
N LYS A 25 -4.26 2.68 -3.28
CA LYS A 25 -4.30 2.78 -4.75
C LYS A 25 -2.92 2.72 -5.42
N ASP A 26 -1.99 1.94 -4.87
CA ASP A 26 -0.62 1.75 -5.39
C ASP A 26 0.20 3.06 -5.48
N GLN A 27 -0.31 4.17 -4.93
CA GLN A 27 0.25 5.52 -5.07
C GLN A 27 0.62 6.14 -3.73
N VAL A 28 -0.22 5.96 -2.72
CA VAL A 28 -0.04 6.58 -1.40
C VAL A 28 0.48 5.54 -0.44
N PHE A 29 1.71 5.74 0.05
CA PHE A 29 2.36 4.85 1.00
C PHE A 29 2.37 5.49 2.39
N ILE A 30 2.07 4.70 3.41
CA ILE A 30 2.02 5.14 4.80
C ILE A 30 2.86 4.18 5.63
N CYS A 31 3.80 4.72 6.42
CA CYS A 31 4.65 3.88 7.26
C CYS A 31 3.85 3.27 8.42
N GLN A 32 4.38 2.23 9.03
CA GLN A 32 3.77 1.56 10.17
C GLN A 32 3.50 2.53 11.33
N ASP A 33 4.42 3.45 11.64
CA ASP A 33 4.21 4.47 12.68
C ASP A 33 3.00 5.35 12.40
N CYS A 34 2.89 5.88 11.19
CA CYS A 34 1.76 6.72 10.82
C CYS A 34 0.47 5.89 10.74
N SER A 35 0.55 4.64 10.30
CA SER A 35 -0.59 3.73 10.30
C SER A 35 -1.08 3.40 11.71
N SER A 36 -0.17 3.31 12.69
CA SER A 36 -0.51 3.01 14.09
C SER A 36 -0.98 4.25 14.85
N ARG A 37 -0.52 5.44 14.46
CA ARG A 37 -0.90 6.71 15.10
C ARG A 37 -2.21 7.27 14.59
N HIS A 38 -2.53 7.05 13.31
CA HIS A 38 -3.75 7.55 12.69
C HIS A 38 -4.81 6.46 12.65
N THR A 39 -6.02 6.77 13.13
CA THR A 39 -7.15 5.84 13.05
C THR A 39 -7.57 5.63 11.60
N HIS A 40 -8.15 4.47 11.31
CA HIS A 40 -8.61 4.08 9.98
C HIS A 40 -9.51 5.15 9.32
N THR A 41 -10.30 5.87 10.13
CA THR A 41 -11.16 6.98 9.67
C THR A 41 -10.37 8.17 9.12
N GLU A 42 -9.23 8.53 9.72
CA GLU A 42 -8.36 9.61 9.25
C GLU A 42 -7.61 9.21 7.97
N LEU A 43 -7.14 7.96 7.92
CA LEU A 43 -6.53 7.39 6.72
C LEU A 43 -7.54 7.28 5.55
N SER A 44 -8.81 7.00 5.87
CA SER A 44 -9.91 7.01 4.90
C SER A 44 -10.23 8.41 4.39
N LYS A 45 -10.07 9.47 5.20
CA LYS A 45 -10.20 10.86 4.71
C LYS A 45 -9.11 11.23 3.71
N LEU A 46 -7.88 10.74 3.89
CA LEU A 46 -6.79 10.91 2.93
C LEU A 46 -7.11 10.27 1.57
N SER A 47 -7.90 9.18 1.55
CA SER A 47 -8.29 8.51 0.30
C SER A 47 -9.54 9.10 -0.38
N LYS A 48 -10.34 9.93 0.32
CA LYS A 48 -11.57 10.55 -0.21
C LYS A 48 -11.37 11.49 -1.39
N THR A 49 -10.17 12.02 -1.59
CA THR A 49 -9.86 12.90 -2.75
C THR A 49 -9.81 12.13 -4.07
N ILE A 50 -9.88 10.80 -4.04
CA ILE A 50 -9.74 9.96 -5.24
C ILE A 50 -11.02 9.10 -5.37
N MET A 51 -11.80 9.31 -6.43
CA MET A 51 -13.12 8.69 -6.76
C MET A 51 -13.14 7.14 -6.89
N GLN A 52 -12.68 6.38 -5.90
CA GLN A 52 -12.93 4.93 -5.81
C GLN A 52 -13.02 4.49 -4.34
N CYS A 53 -13.79 3.42 -4.10
CA CYS A 53 -14.11 2.86 -2.78
C CYS A 53 -12.97 2.99 -1.74
N PRO A 54 -13.20 3.68 -0.61
CA PRO A 54 -12.20 3.97 0.42
C PRO A 54 -11.90 2.80 1.38
N THR A 55 -12.36 1.59 1.07
CA THR A 55 -12.63 0.54 2.06
C THR A 55 -11.45 -0.41 2.34
N ASN A 56 -10.26 0.15 2.57
CA ASN A 56 -9.10 -0.45 3.29
C ASN A 56 -7.83 -0.24 2.47
N GLY A 57 -6.88 0.51 3.05
CA GLY A 57 -5.50 0.46 2.58
C GLY A 57 -4.99 -0.98 2.62
N MET A 58 -4.23 -1.38 1.61
CA MET A 58 -3.61 -2.69 1.55
C MET A 58 -2.29 -2.65 2.32
N PRO A 59 -2.02 -3.58 3.25
CA PRO A 59 -0.70 -3.74 3.84
C PRO A 59 0.40 -3.83 2.78
N ILE A 60 1.54 -3.19 3.02
CA ILE A 60 2.69 -3.18 2.09
C ILE A 60 3.10 -4.60 1.73
N ALA A 61 3.12 -5.53 2.68
CA ALA A 61 3.43 -6.94 2.39
C ALA A 61 2.48 -7.56 1.35
N LEU A 62 1.17 -7.31 1.47
CA LEU A 62 0.18 -7.79 0.50
C LEU A 62 0.33 -7.08 -0.85
N TRP A 63 0.66 -5.80 -0.83
CA TRP A 63 0.92 -5.02 -2.04
C TRP A 63 2.14 -5.55 -2.81
N ILE A 64 3.24 -5.85 -2.13
CA ILE A 64 4.43 -6.45 -2.75
C ILE A 64 4.07 -7.79 -3.40
N ILE A 65 3.31 -8.64 -2.70
CA ILE A 65 2.85 -9.93 -3.26
C ILE A 65 1.98 -9.70 -4.49
N HIS A 66 1.03 -8.75 -4.44
CA HIS A 66 0.20 -8.39 -5.58
C HIS A 66 1.03 -7.90 -6.77
N GLU A 67 1.99 -7.02 -6.54
CA GLU A 67 2.87 -6.47 -7.57
C GLU A 67 3.75 -7.57 -8.20
N GLN A 68 4.32 -8.46 -7.37
CA GLN A 68 5.10 -9.61 -7.86
C GLN A 68 4.26 -10.64 -8.64
N ASN A 69 2.96 -10.73 -8.34
CA ASN A 69 2.05 -11.61 -9.07
C ASN A 69 1.45 -10.96 -10.33
N LYS A 70 1.41 -9.62 -10.44
CA LYS A 70 1.02 -8.93 -11.70
C LYS A 70 1.93 -9.31 -12.86
N ASP A 71 3.24 -9.43 -12.61
CA ASP A 71 4.22 -9.84 -13.62
C ASP A 71 4.19 -11.34 -13.94
N LYS A 72 3.56 -12.16 -13.08
CA LYS A 72 3.32 -13.57 -13.38
C LYS A 72 2.07 -13.70 -14.24
N THR A 73 2.25 -13.35 -15.51
CA THR A 73 1.33 -13.68 -16.61
C THR A 73 0.74 -15.08 -16.39
N MET A 74 -0.59 -15.17 -16.38
CA MET A 74 -1.31 -16.43 -16.21
C MET A 74 -0.74 -17.47 -17.16
N MET A 75 -0.13 -18.53 -16.62
CA MET A 75 0.17 -19.73 -17.39
C MET A 75 -1.16 -20.29 -17.88
N THR A 76 -1.53 -19.98 -19.12
CA THR A 76 -2.65 -20.61 -19.81
C THR A 76 -2.46 -22.12 -19.73
N VAL A 77 -3.27 -22.79 -18.93
CA VAL A 77 -3.36 -24.25 -18.96
C VAL A 77 -4.01 -24.59 -20.30
N LYS A 78 -3.19 -24.89 -21.31
CA LYS A 78 -3.65 -25.64 -22.48
C LYS A 78 -3.98 -27.04 -22.01
N LYS A 79 -5.26 -27.39 -22.02
CA LYS A 79 -5.72 -28.77 -21.91
C LYS A 79 -6.39 -29.17 -23.21
#